data_AF-A0A916TTG8-F1
#
_entry.id   AF-A0A916TTG8-F1
#
_cell.length_a   1.000
_cell.length_b   1.000
_cell.length_c   1.000
_cell.angle_alpha   90.00
_cell.angle_beta   90.00
_cell.angle_gamma   90.00
#
_symmetry.space_group_name_H-M   'P 1'
#
loop_
_entity.id
_entity.type
_entity.pdbx_description
1 polymer ?
#
loop_
_entity_poly.entity_id
_entity_poly.type
_entity_poly.pdbx_seq_one_letter_code
_entity_poly.pdbx_strand_id
1 'polypeptide(L)'
;MRRLNSYARSFQETCGGYADLADAVLAMLGLGSVEDRLEQVAICEFMALVLREPRHIAEAELWATSVSDHWQGVARDSRHSPAMGVFLFELHLGLMLHMSGIDQGPEAQVLSREIVERALRPPERRTPPLWFRSILRGTLAKPPLALDLDMPVTATAQSILEGAMRMAIEQGPGALSFRTVAANANTSASAVSHYFSTRQHLIYATYRTIHREIIAFTQSLGVAEGESYDSELAERIVTFTGKSSVSLLIAYSELELVAARDPNFSGLARHFRMTRGLYHTRKRDPAFDPVGDDAFDAFALSFWMVGHALRMALQRTAQGDDFDAEAVAYGFRQFGLTPSRMTGMG
;
A
#
# COMPACT_ATOMS: atom_id res chain seq x y z
N MET A 1 14.28 -13.72 -12.81
CA MET A 1 15.76 -13.61 -12.69
C MET A 1 16.43 -12.69 -13.71
N ARG A 2 16.48 -12.98 -15.02
CA ARG A 2 17.18 -12.08 -15.97
C ARG A 2 16.66 -10.64 -15.97
N ARG A 3 15.35 -10.45 -15.83
CA ARG A 3 14.71 -9.12 -15.72
C ARG A 3 15.01 -8.41 -14.40
N LEU A 4 14.84 -9.09 -13.26
CA LEU A 4 15.27 -8.57 -11.94
C LEU A 4 16.72 -8.06 -11.92
N ASN A 5 17.64 -8.79 -12.55
CA ASN A 5 19.04 -8.38 -12.65
C ASN A 5 19.26 -7.22 -13.64
N SER A 6 18.41 -7.11 -14.68
CA SER A 6 18.44 -5.99 -15.62
C SER A 6 17.98 -4.70 -14.94
N TYR A 7 16.89 -4.77 -14.18
CA TYR A 7 16.38 -3.69 -13.35
C TYR A 7 17.46 -3.22 -12.37
N ALA A 8 18.07 -4.14 -11.61
CA ALA A 8 19.18 -3.88 -10.69
C ALA A 8 20.41 -3.22 -11.34
N ARG A 9 20.73 -3.58 -12.60
CA ARG A 9 21.87 -3.02 -13.33
C ARG A 9 21.57 -1.63 -13.89
N SER A 10 20.39 -1.45 -14.50
CA SER A 10 19.92 -0.14 -14.96
C SER A 10 19.92 0.89 -13.83
N PHE A 11 19.68 0.45 -12.59
CA PHE A 11 19.73 1.28 -11.40
C PHE A 11 21.11 1.83 -11.05
N GLN A 12 22.17 1.03 -11.19
CA GLN A 12 23.53 1.49 -10.85
C GLN A 12 24.03 2.55 -11.83
N GLU A 13 23.58 2.50 -13.08
CA GLU A 13 24.03 3.41 -14.15
C GLU A 13 23.33 4.78 -14.11
N THR A 14 22.13 4.87 -13.53
CA THR A 14 21.24 6.04 -13.71
C THR A 14 21.44 7.13 -12.65
N CYS A 15 21.95 6.82 -11.45
CA CYS A 15 21.86 7.74 -10.30
C CYS A 15 23.07 8.67 -10.06
N GLY A 16 24.19 8.50 -10.77
CA GLY A 16 25.40 9.32 -10.57
C GLY A 16 25.26 10.80 -10.94
N GLY A 17 24.09 11.26 -11.39
CA GLY A 17 23.86 12.62 -11.89
C GLY A 17 22.66 13.38 -11.28
N TYR A 18 21.91 12.81 -10.33
CA TYR A 18 20.77 13.53 -9.75
C TYR A 18 21.22 14.54 -8.69
N ALA A 19 20.74 15.78 -8.83
CA ALA A 19 21.00 16.84 -7.87
C ALA A 19 20.11 16.74 -6.61
N ASP A 20 19.00 15.98 -6.68
CA ASP A 20 18.00 15.84 -5.63
C ASP A 20 17.59 14.36 -5.46
N LEU A 21 17.41 13.93 -4.20
CA LEU A 21 16.90 12.61 -3.84
C LEU A 21 15.50 12.36 -4.41
N ALA A 22 14.66 13.41 -4.48
CA ALA A 22 13.33 13.26 -5.02
C ALA A 22 13.37 12.84 -6.50
N ASP A 23 14.23 13.48 -7.29
CA ASP A 23 14.41 13.12 -8.70
C ASP A 23 15.00 11.72 -8.85
N ALA A 24 15.91 11.30 -7.95
CA ALA A 24 16.42 9.94 -7.94
C ALA A 24 15.31 8.90 -7.71
N VAL A 25 14.41 9.11 -6.74
CA VAL A 25 13.26 8.21 -6.50
C VAL A 25 12.33 8.15 -7.71
N LEU A 26 12.01 9.31 -8.30
CA LEU A 26 11.11 9.38 -9.45
C LEU A 26 11.70 8.72 -10.70
N ALA A 27 12.99 8.92 -10.95
CA ALA A 27 13.70 8.23 -12.02
C ALA A 27 13.69 6.71 -11.83
N MET A 28 13.92 6.26 -10.59
CA MET A 28 13.91 4.84 -10.24
C MET A 28 12.54 4.19 -10.41
N LEU A 29 11.45 4.95 -10.26
CA LEU A 29 10.10 4.45 -10.53
C LEU A 29 9.80 4.31 -12.03
N GLY A 30 10.71 4.65 -12.95
CA GLY A 30 10.56 4.35 -14.37
C GLY A 30 9.23 4.81 -14.97
N LEU A 31 8.67 5.94 -14.51
CA LEU A 31 7.31 6.41 -14.86
C LEU A 31 7.20 6.95 -16.31
N GLY A 32 8.05 6.46 -17.21
CA GLY A 32 8.24 6.96 -18.57
C GLY A 32 7.91 5.96 -19.69
N SER A 33 7.94 4.64 -19.45
CA SER A 33 7.65 3.63 -20.50
C SER A 33 6.63 2.56 -20.08
N VAL A 34 5.98 1.94 -21.07
CA VAL A 34 5.04 0.84 -20.86
C VAL A 34 5.78 -0.42 -20.40
N GLU A 35 6.99 -0.63 -20.93
CA GLU A 35 7.88 -1.72 -20.58
C GLU A 35 8.24 -1.71 -19.09
N ASP A 36 8.59 -0.53 -18.55
CA ASP A 36 8.90 -0.36 -17.12
C ASP A 36 7.69 -0.71 -16.24
N ARG A 37 6.49 -0.29 -16.65
CA ARG A 37 5.25 -0.64 -15.93
C ARG A 37 5.03 -2.15 -15.88
N LEU A 38 5.17 -2.85 -17.00
CA LEU A 38 4.96 -4.30 -17.05
C LEU A 38 6.00 -5.05 -16.20
N GLU A 39 7.23 -4.54 -16.16
CA GLU A 39 8.26 -5.06 -15.26
C GLU A 39 7.88 -4.86 -13.79
N GLN A 40 7.42 -3.67 -13.39
CA GLN A 40 6.97 -3.40 -12.03
C GLN A 40 5.80 -4.28 -11.61
N VAL A 41 4.78 -4.43 -12.47
CA VAL A 41 3.66 -5.34 -12.23
C VAL A 41 4.18 -6.76 -11.98
N ALA A 42 5.08 -7.25 -12.83
CA ALA A 42 5.65 -8.59 -12.69
C ALA A 42 6.47 -8.75 -11.40
N ILE A 43 7.20 -7.72 -10.97
CA ILE A 43 7.95 -7.73 -9.71
C ILE A 43 6.98 -7.78 -8.52
N CYS A 44 5.94 -6.94 -8.50
CA CYS A 44 4.93 -6.93 -7.44
C CYS A 44 4.20 -8.28 -7.32
N GLU A 45 3.85 -8.88 -8.45
CA GLU A 45 3.22 -10.20 -8.47
C GLU A 45 4.16 -11.31 -8.03
N PHE A 46 5.44 -11.22 -8.42
CA PHE A 46 6.46 -12.14 -7.94
C PHE A 46 6.62 -12.05 -6.42
N MET A 47 6.64 -10.85 -5.84
CA MET A 47 6.67 -10.68 -4.38
C MET A 47 5.43 -11.27 -3.71
N ALA A 48 4.22 -10.98 -4.23
CA ALA A 48 2.99 -11.55 -3.69
C ALA A 48 2.98 -13.09 -3.77
N LEU A 49 3.44 -13.66 -4.89
CA LEU A 49 3.58 -15.10 -5.07
C LEU A 49 4.57 -15.70 -4.07
N VAL A 50 5.75 -15.10 -3.90
CA VAL A 50 6.79 -15.59 -2.98
C VAL A 50 6.30 -15.65 -1.54
N LEU A 51 5.53 -14.64 -1.12
CA LEU A 51 4.98 -14.61 0.22
C LEU A 51 3.86 -15.66 0.44
N ARG A 52 3.22 -16.14 -0.63
CA ARG A 52 2.28 -17.27 -0.59
C ARG A 52 2.99 -18.62 -0.70
N GLU A 53 4.02 -18.68 -1.53
CA GLU A 53 4.80 -19.86 -1.86
C GLU A 53 6.30 -19.58 -1.62
N PRO A 54 6.80 -19.78 -0.38
CA PRO A 54 8.16 -19.42 0.02
C PRO A 54 9.31 -20.14 -0.72
N ARG A 55 9.01 -20.99 -1.71
CA ARG A 55 10.00 -21.71 -2.52
C ARG A 55 10.93 -20.79 -3.34
N HIS A 56 10.54 -19.54 -3.54
CA HIS A 56 11.31 -18.53 -4.28
C HIS A 56 11.76 -17.35 -3.41
N ILE A 57 11.81 -17.54 -2.08
CA ILE A 57 12.14 -16.45 -1.17
C ILE A 57 13.56 -15.92 -1.37
N ALA A 58 14.53 -16.80 -1.63
CA ALA A 58 15.92 -16.42 -1.83
C ALA A 58 16.08 -15.47 -3.04
N GLU A 59 15.34 -15.68 -4.12
CA GLU A 59 15.35 -14.80 -5.28
C GLU A 59 14.71 -13.44 -5.00
N ALA A 60 13.64 -13.40 -4.22
CA ALA A 60 12.99 -12.16 -3.80
C ALA A 60 13.88 -11.36 -2.84
N GLU A 61 14.55 -12.03 -1.90
CA GLU A 61 15.53 -11.42 -1.02
C GLU A 61 16.72 -10.86 -1.76
N LEU A 62 17.28 -11.61 -2.71
CA LEU A 62 18.43 -11.15 -3.48
C LEU A 62 18.09 -9.85 -4.22
N TRP A 63 16.90 -9.80 -4.82
CA TRP A 63 16.40 -8.59 -5.45
C TRP A 63 16.17 -7.47 -4.42
N ALA A 64 15.47 -7.73 -3.33
CA ALA A 64 15.16 -6.74 -2.29
C ALA A 64 16.44 -6.17 -1.66
N THR A 65 17.43 -7.02 -1.40
CA THR A 65 18.75 -6.64 -0.90
C THR A 65 19.47 -5.75 -1.91
N SER A 66 19.47 -6.12 -3.20
CA SER A 66 20.09 -5.30 -4.24
C SER A 66 19.48 -3.90 -4.34
N VAL A 67 18.15 -3.76 -4.18
CA VAL A 67 17.48 -2.45 -4.20
C VAL A 67 17.73 -1.69 -2.90
N SER A 68 17.72 -2.37 -1.75
CA SER A 68 18.05 -1.78 -0.45
C SER A 68 19.48 -1.25 -0.40
N ASP A 69 20.46 -2.03 -0.84
CA ASP A 69 21.88 -1.66 -0.90
C ASP A 69 22.09 -0.42 -1.78
N HIS A 70 21.35 -0.33 -2.89
CA HIS A 70 21.36 0.86 -3.73
C HIS A 70 20.88 2.09 -2.96
N TRP A 71 19.72 2.03 -2.31
CA TRP A 71 19.19 3.17 -1.55
C TRP A 71 20.06 3.54 -0.35
N GLN A 72 20.69 2.56 0.31
CA GLN A 72 21.68 2.81 1.35
C GLN A 72 22.93 3.50 0.79
N GLY A 73 23.38 3.14 -0.42
CA GLY A 73 24.44 3.84 -1.14
C GLY A 73 24.07 5.30 -1.42
N VAL A 74 22.90 5.53 -2.03
CA VAL A 74 22.38 6.88 -2.35
C VAL A 74 22.27 7.75 -1.10
N ALA A 75 21.72 7.21 0.00
CA ALA A 75 21.62 7.93 1.26
C ALA A 75 23.00 8.30 1.81
N ARG A 76 23.96 7.37 1.79
CA ARG A 76 25.34 7.59 2.26
C ARG A 76 26.06 8.65 1.44
N ASP A 77 26.00 8.57 0.11
CA ASP A 77 26.66 9.50 -0.80
C ASP A 77 26.07 10.92 -0.66
N SER A 78 24.77 10.98 -0.35
CA SER A 78 24.03 12.21 -0.04
C SER A 78 24.16 12.67 1.42
N ARG A 79 25.00 12.00 2.23
CA ARG A 79 25.25 12.31 3.66
C ARG A 79 24.02 12.23 4.56
N HIS A 80 23.07 11.37 4.24
CA HIS A 80 21.93 11.01 5.09
C HIS A 80 22.23 9.79 5.96
N SER A 81 21.38 9.55 6.97
CA SER A 81 21.50 8.39 7.86
C SER A 81 21.17 7.07 7.13
N PRO A 82 21.63 5.92 7.65
CA PRO A 82 21.22 4.61 7.14
C PRO A 82 19.70 4.41 7.13
N ALA A 83 18.99 4.92 8.15
CA ALA A 83 17.53 4.90 8.23
C ALA A 83 16.84 5.58 7.02
N MET A 84 17.47 6.61 6.43
CA MET A 84 16.97 7.20 5.17
C MET A 84 17.04 6.21 4.01
N GLY A 85 18.10 5.41 3.90
CA GLY A 85 18.22 4.40 2.85
C GLY A 85 17.12 3.33 2.96
N VAL A 86 16.86 2.85 4.17
CA VAL A 86 15.75 1.91 4.44
C VAL A 86 14.41 2.55 4.10
N PHE A 87 14.18 3.78 4.54
CA PHE A 87 12.96 4.53 4.24
C PHE A 87 12.72 4.71 2.74
N LEU A 88 13.75 5.09 1.97
CA LEU A 88 13.67 5.27 0.53
C LEU A 88 13.35 3.96 -0.19
N PHE A 89 13.93 2.85 0.25
CA PHE A 89 13.61 1.52 -0.27
C PHE A 89 12.14 1.16 -0.02
N GLU A 90 11.66 1.34 1.20
CA GLU A 90 10.25 1.08 1.55
C GLU A 90 9.30 2.00 0.76
N LEU A 91 9.62 3.28 0.66
CA LEU A 91 8.83 4.23 -0.12
C LEU A 91 8.78 3.82 -1.61
N HIS A 92 9.91 3.40 -2.17
CA HIS A 92 9.99 2.89 -3.55
C HIS A 92 9.10 1.65 -3.74
N LEU A 93 9.16 0.67 -2.85
CA LEU A 93 8.32 -0.54 -2.94
C LEU A 93 6.82 -0.20 -2.91
N GLY A 94 6.43 0.68 -1.98
CA GLY A 94 5.05 1.12 -1.83
C GLY A 94 4.53 1.86 -3.06
N LEU A 95 5.33 2.80 -3.59
CA LEU A 95 5.03 3.50 -4.83
C LEU A 95 4.93 2.51 -6.00
N MET A 96 5.95 1.66 -6.22
CA MET A 96 5.95 0.68 -7.31
C MET A 96 4.64 -0.14 -7.34
N LEU A 97 4.20 -0.66 -6.20
CA LEU A 97 2.95 -1.42 -6.12
C LEU A 97 1.72 -0.58 -6.49
N HIS A 98 1.52 0.56 -5.84
CA HIS A 98 0.31 1.36 -6.03
C HIS A 98 0.24 2.05 -7.40
N MET A 99 1.41 2.27 -8.02
CA MET A 99 1.56 2.88 -9.33
C MET A 99 1.42 1.88 -10.47
N SER A 100 1.68 0.59 -10.23
CA SER A 100 1.56 -0.50 -11.23
C SER A 100 0.19 -0.55 -11.92
N GLY A 101 -0.87 -0.15 -11.19
CA GLY A 101 -2.25 -0.09 -11.68
C GLY A 101 -2.70 1.25 -12.24
N ILE A 102 -1.79 2.18 -12.53
CA ILE A 102 -2.09 3.42 -13.23
C ILE A 102 -1.56 3.30 -14.66
N ASP A 103 -2.37 3.68 -15.64
CA ASP A 103 -1.80 3.99 -16.95
C ASP A 103 -0.79 5.13 -16.76
N GLN A 104 0.38 5.04 -17.41
CA GLN A 104 1.56 5.91 -17.22
C GLN A 104 1.34 7.36 -17.73
N GLY A 105 0.16 7.92 -17.48
CA GLY A 105 -0.21 9.28 -17.80
C GLY A 105 0.20 10.28 -16.70
N PRO A 106 -0.14 11.55 -16.89
CA PRO A 106 0.23 12.63 -15.99
C PRO A 106 -0.20 12.42 -14.53
N GLU A 107 -1.32 11.72 -14.29
CA GLU A 107 -1.80 11.39 -12.93
C GLU A 107 -0.75 10.59 -12.16
N ALA A 108 -0.09 9.62 -12.81
CA ALA A 108 0.90 8.78 -12.17
C ALA A 108 2.12 9.59 -11.73
N GLN A 109 2.65 10.41 -12.64
CA GLN A 109 3.83 11.23 -12.41
C GLN A 109 3.60 12.31 -11.35
N VAL A 110 2.45 13.00 -11.41
CA VAL A 110 2.08 14.01 -10.42
C VAL A 110 1.91 13.37 -9.03
N LEU A 111 1.21 12.24 -8.96
CA LEU A 111 1.01 11.52 -7.70
C LEU A 111 2.33 11.10 -7.06
N SER A 112 3.21 10.43 -7.81
CA SER A 112 4.50 9.97 -7.27
C SER A 112 5.38 11.14 -6.85
N ARG A 113 5.46 12.20 -7.68
CA ARG A 113 6.24 13.40 -7.33
C ARG A 113 5.78 14.00 -6.02
N GLU A 114 4.47 14.16 -5.84
CA GLU A 114 3.91 14.81 -4.65
C GLU A 114 4.08 13.95 -3.40
N ILE A 115 3.96 12.63 -3.50
CA ILE A 115 4.25 11.73 -2.38
C ILE A 115 5.74 11.79 -2.01
N VAL A 116 6.65 11.73 -3.00
CA VAL A 116 8.10 11.78 -2.76
C VAL A 116 8.53 13.13 -2.18
N GLU A 117 8.05 14.23 -2.75
CA GLU A 117 8.31 15.56 -2.23
C GLU A 117 7.73 15.72 -0.81
N ARG A 118 6.54 15.19 -0.55
CA ARG A 118 5.93 15.19 0.79
C ARG A 118 6.76 14.40 1.80
N ALA A 119 7.29 13.24 1.40
CA ALA A 119 8.13 12.37 2.19
C ALA A 119 9.51 12.97 2.52
N LEU A 120 10.09 13.77 1.60
CA LEU A 120 11.45 14.30 1.75
C LEU A 120 11.52 15.76 2.21
N ARG A 121 10.43 16.53 2.09
CA ARG A 121 10.39 17.93 2.54
C ARG A 121 10.09 18.05 4.04
N PRO A 122 10.70 19.03 4.73
CA PRO A 122 10.35 19.36 6.11
C PRO A 122 8.85 19.67 6.28
N PRO A 123 8.21 19.27 7.40
CA PRO A 123 6.79 19.48 7.64
C PRO A 123 6.30 20.91 7.45
N GLU A 124 7.13 21.90 7.79
CA GLU A 124 6.79 23.33 7.74
C GLU A 124 6.66 23.87 6.31
N ARG A 125 7.17 23.13 5.31
CA ARG A 125 7.16 23.52 3.89
C ARG A 125 6.14 22.75 3.07
N ARG A 126 5.28 21.98 3.71
CA ARG A 126 4.29 21.14 3.04
C ARG A 126 3.05 21.95 2.72
N THR A 127 2.59 21.83 1.49
CA THR A 127 1.30 22.36 1.05
C THR A 127 0.44 21.21 0.50
N PRO A 128 -0.87 21.21 0.75
CA PRO A 128 -1.75 20.16 0.25
C PRO A 128 -1.88 20.32 -1.26
N PRO A 129 -1.64 19.25 -2.05
CA PRO A 129 -1.74 19.39 -3.49
C PRO A 129 -3.19 19.68 -3.90
N LEU A 130 -3.40 20.75 -4.67
CA LEU A 130 -4.75 21.14 -5.11
C LEU A 130 -5.41 20.05 -5.96
N TRP A 131 -4.62 19.31 -6.74
CA TRP A 131 -5.11 18.18 -7.53
C TRP A 131 -5.68 17.09 -6.63
N PHE A 132 -5.04 16.78 -5.50
CA PHE A 132 -5.48 15.72 -4.58
C PHE A 132 -6.88 16.02 -4.07
N ARG A 133 -7.09 17.27 -3.64
CA ARG A 133 -8.40 17.77 -3.20
C ARG A 133 -9.47 17.56 -4.26
N SER A 134 -9.17 17.95 -5.50
CA SER A 134 -10.13 17.87 -6.59
C SER A 134 -10.45 16.41 -6.97
N ILE A 135 -9.42 15.58 -7.16
CA ILE A 135 -9.58 14.16 -7.53
C ILE A 135 -10.28 13.39 -6.42
N LEU A 136 -9.92 13.62 -5.16
CA LEU A 136 -10.53 12.92 -4.05
C LEU A 136 -12.00 13.30 -3.86
N ARG A 137 -12.37 14.58 -3.96
CA ARG A 137 -13.79 14.99 -3.97
C ARG A 137 -14.57 14.29 -5.08
N GLY A 138 -14.01 14.24 -6.29
CA GLY A 138 -14.63 13.52 -7.41
C GLY A 138 -14.81 12.03 -7.12
N THR A 139 -13.79 11.41 -6.53
CA THR A 139 -13.80 9.98 -6.16
C THR A 139 -14.83 9.66 -5.08
N LEU A 140 -14.97 10.54 -4.08
CA LEU A 140 -15.95 10.38 -2.99
C LEU A 140 -17.38 10.69 -3.45
N ALA A 141 -17.56 11.65 -4.35
CA ALA A 141 -18.87 12.02 -4.88
C ALA A 141 -19.44 10.98 -5.87
N LYS A 142 -18.57 10.20 -6.52
CA LYS A 142 -18.94 9.20 -7.53
C LYS A 142 -18.17 7.90 -7.28
N PRO A 143 -18.58 7.07 -6.30
CA PRO A 143 -17.98 5.76 -6.13
C PRO A 143 -18.13 4.95 -7.43
N PRO A 144 -17.13 4.14 -7.81
CA PRO A 144 -17.19 3.37 -9.04
C PRO A 144 -18.41 2.44 -9.04
N LEU A 145 -18.93 2.13 -10.24
CA LEU A 145 -19.93 1.07 -10.48
C LEU A 145 -21.28 1.21 -9.75
N ALA A 146 -21.66 2.43 -9.32
CA ALA A 146 -22.81 2.63 -8.42
C ALA A 146 -22.79 1.63 -7.26
N LEU A 147 -21.58 1.33 -6.76
CA LEU A 147 -21.40 0.43 -5.63
C LEU A 147 -22.23 0.98 -4.49
N ASP A 148 -23.17 0.18 -4.01
CA ASP A 148 -23.78 0.46 -2.74
C ASP A 148 -22.63 0.46 -1.71
N LEU A 149 -22.36 1.64 -1.15
CA LEU A 149 -21.32 1.78 -0.12
C LEU A 149 -21.77 1.11 1.18
N ASP A 150 -23.07 0.84 1.31
CA ASP A 150 -23.65 0.10 2.39
C ASP A 150 -23.48 -1.40 2.11
N MET A 151 -22.44 -1.95 2.74
CA MET A 151 -22.19 -3.38 2.73
C MET A 151 -23.42 -4.10 3.31
N PRO A 152 -23.95 -5.14 2.66
CA PRO A 152 -25.08 -5.89 3.19
C PRO A 152 -24.75 -6.46 4.57
N VAL A 153 -25.60 -6.17 5.55
CA VAL A 153 -25.38 -6.51 6.97
C VAL A 153 -26.06 -7.81 7.41
N THR A 154 -26.68 -8.55 6.50
CA THR A 154 -27.31 -9.84 6.82
C THR A 154 -26.26 -10.88 7.18
N ALA A 155 -26.61 -11.83 8.05
CA ALA A 155 -25.70 -12.93 8.43
C ALA A 155 -25.21 -13.73 7.21
N THR A 156 -26.08 -13.95 6.22
CA THR A 156 -25.71 -14.64 4.96
C THR A 156 -24.69 -13.84 4.15
N ALA A 157 -24.89 -12.53 4.00
CA ALA A 157 -23.96 -11.69 3.27
C ALA A 157 -22.59 -11.60 3.98
N GLN A 158 -22.58 -11.52 5.30
CA GLN A 158 -21.36 -11.57 6.11
C GLN A 158 -20.61 -12.89 5.91
N SER A 159 -21.31 -14.03 5.96
CA SER A 159 -20.70 -15.35 5.71
C SER A 159 -20.11 -15.47 4.30
N ILE A 160 -20.77 -14.91 3.29
CA ILE A 160 -20.24 -14.83 1.92
C ILE A 160 -18.96 -14.01 1.87
N LEU A 161 -18.93 -12.85 2.53
CA LEU A 161 -17.78 -11.95 2.55
C LEU A 161 -16.59 -12.52 3.33
N GLU A 162 -16.84 -13.21 4.44
CA GLU A 162 -15.82 -13.94 5.20
C GLU A 162 -15.20 -15.05 4.34
N GLY A 163 -16.04 -15.83 3.63
CA GLY A 163 -15.56 -16.84 2.69
C GLY A 163 -14.73 -16.25 1.55
N ALA A 164 -15.21 -15.15 0.95
CA ALA A 164 -14.47 -14.45 -0.09
C ALA A 164 -13.15 -13.85 0.42
N MET A 165 -13.12 -13.31 1.64
CA MET A 165 -11.91 -12.80 2.28
C MET A 165 -10.89 -13.93 2.50
N ARG A 166 -11.29 -15.07 3.10
CA ARG A 166 -10.41 -16.23 3.26
C ARG A 166 -9.84 -16.70 1.93
N MET A 167 -10.68 -16.80 0.91
CA MET A 167 -10.24 -17.14 -0.44
C MET A 167 -9.22 -16.16 -1.00
N ALA A 168 -9.44 -14.85 -0.87
CA ALA A 168 -8.47 -13.85 -1.32
C ALA A 168 -7.13 -13.97 -0.56
N ILE A 169 -7.19 -14.23 0.75
CA ILE A 169 -6.01 -14.43 1.59
C ILE A 169 -5.24 -15.70 1.24
N GLU A 170 -5.93 -16.79 0.89
CA GLU A 170 -5.31 -18.10 0.65
C GLU A 170 -4.90 -18.33 -0.81
N GLN A 171 -5.74 -17.92 -1.76
CA GLN A 171 -5.63 -18.27 -3.18
C GLN A 171 -5.46 -17.03 -4.09
N GLY A 172 -5.51 -15.84 -3.52
CA GLY A 172 -5.47 -14.58 -4.24
C GLY A 172 -6.81 -14.19 -4.88
N PRO A 173 -6.94 -12.93 -5.32
CA PRO A 173 -8.19 -12.36 -5.85
C PRO A 173 -8.62 -12.97 -7.19
N GLY A 174 -7.70 -13.58 -7.93
CA GLY A 174 -8.00 -14.32 -9.16
C GLY A 174 -8.98 -15.47 -8.94
N ALA A 175 -8.99 -16.08 -7.74
CA ALA A 175 -9.88 -17.18 -7.37
C ALA A 175 -11.33 -16.74 -7.08
N LEU A 176 -11.60 -15.42 -7.00
CA LEU A 176 -12.92 -14.89 -6.66
C LEU A 176 -13.88 -14.96 -7.86
N SER A 177 -14.84 -15.86 -7.75
CA SER A 177 -16.00 -15.99 -8.63
C SER A 177 -17.24 -16.31 -7.79
N PHE A 178 -18.45 -16.09 -8.32
CA PHE A 178 -19.68 -16.41 -7.58
C PHE A 178 -19.76 -17.88 -7.21
N ARG A 179 -19.31 -18.77 -8.10
CA ARG A 179 -19.32 -20.22 -7.87
C ARG A 179 -18.34 -20.64 -6.79
N THR A 180 -17.09 -20.15 -6.87
CA THR A 180 -16.03 -20.52 -5.92
C THR A 180 -16.31 -19.93 -4.54
N VAL A 181 -16.77 -18.68 -4.47
CA VAL A 181 -17.18 -18.05 -3.21
C VAL A 181 -18.40 -18.74 -2.60
N ALA A 182 -19.41 -19.09 -3.40
CA ALA A 182 -20.58 -19.83 -2.90
C ALA A 182 -20.18 -21.17 -2.27
N ALA A 183 -19.27 -21.92 -2.92
CA ALA A 183 -18.75 -23.16 -2.38
C ALA A 183 -17.98 -22.94 -1.06
N ASN A 184 -17.13 -21.91 -0.98
CA ASN A 184 -16.36 -21.62 0.24
C ASN A 184 -17.25 -21.14 1.40
N ALA A 185 -18.32 -20.39 1.09
CA ALA A 185 -19.28 -19.89 2.07
C ALA A 185 -20.44 -20.88 2.34
N ASN A 186 -20.36 -22.11 1.82
CA ASN A 186 -21.38 -23.15 1.96
C ASN A 186 -22.81 -22.66 1.62
N THR A 187 -22.94 -21.93 0.51
CA THR A 187 -24.19 -21.34 0.02
C THR A 187 -24.37 -21.58 -1.49
N SER A 188 -25.47 -21.09 -2.06
CA SER A 188 -25.72 -21.17 -3.51
C SER A 188 -25.12 -19.98 -4.26
N ALA A 189 -24.72 -20.17 -5.52
CA ALA A 189 -24.31 -19.06 -6.39
C ALA A 189 -25.42 -18.01 -6.56
N SER A 190 -26.70 -18.44 -6.51
CA SER A 190 -27.85 -17.55 -6.55
C SER A 190 -27.93 -16.63 -5.33
N ALA A 191 -27.53 -17.10 -4.15
CA ALA A 191 -27.45 -16.27 -2.95
C ALA A 191 -26.33 -15.23 -3.07
N VAL A 192 -25.19 -15.59 -3.66
CA VAL A 192 -24.10 -14.64 -3.94
C VAL A 192 -24.57 -13.58 -4.95
N SER A 193 -25.21 -13.97 -6.05
CA SER A 193 -25.73 -13.02 -7.05
C SER A 193 -26.86 -12.13 -6.53
N HIS A 194 -27.59 -12.58 -5.50
CA HIS A 194 -28.61 -11.77 -4.83
C HIS A 194 -28.01 -10.58 -4.09
N TYR A 195 -26.85 -10.74 -3.45
CA TYR A 195 -26.17 -9.67 -2.72
C TYR A 195 -25.16 -8.88 -3.57
N PHE A 196 -24.57 -9.52 -4.58
CA PHE A 196 -23.54 -8.91 -5.42
C PHE A 196 -23.95 -9.07 -6.88
N SER A 197 -24.33 -7.97 -7.52
CA SER A 197 -24.86 -8.03 -8.89
C SER A 197 -23.80 -8.37 -9.95
N THR A 198 -22.52 -8.10 -9.64
CA THR A 198 -21.38 -8.32 -10.54
C THR A 198 -20.18 -8.88 -9.79
N ARG A 199 -19.22 -9.46 -10.52
CA ARG A 199 -17.92 -9.88 -9.96
C ARG A 199 -17.17 -8.70 -9.36
N GLN A 200 -17.26 -7.52 -9.98
CA GLN A 200 -16.66 -6.29 -9.49
C GLN A 200 -17.27 -5.84 -8.16
N HIS A 201 -18.60 -5.97 -8.00
CA HIS A 201 -19.28 -5.71 -6.72
C HIS A 201 -18.76 -6.66 -5.63
N LEU A 202 -18.64 -7.96 -5.93
CA LEU A 202 -18.08 -8.93 -4.98
C LEU A 202 -16.62 -8.59 -4.61
N ILE A 203 -15.77 -8.31 -5.58
CA ILE A 203 -14.35 -7.95 -5.35
C ILE A 203 -14.22 -6.68 -4.51
N TYR A 204 -15.02 -5.65 -4.81
CA TYR A 204 -15.07 -4.44 -4.00
C TYR A 204 -15.48 -4.72 -2.56
N ALA A 205 -16.53 -5.53 -2.40
CA ALA A 205 -17.05 -5.88 -1.09
C ALA A 205 -16.00 -6.67 -0.29
N THR A 206 -15.32 -7.62 -0.92
CA THR A 206 -14.19 -8.35 -0.32
C THR A 206 -13.04 -7.41 0.08
N TYR A 207 -12.64 -6.48 -0.80
CA TYR A 207 -11.65 -5.46 -0.49
C TYR A 207 -12.05 -4.64 0.74
N ARG A 208 -13.30 -4.16 0.80
CA ARG A 208 -13.81 -3.36 1.92
C ARG A 208 -13.81 -4.16 3.22
N THR A 209 -14.10 -5.45 3.17
CA THR A 209 -14.00 -6.36 4.33
C THR A 209 -12.55 -6.50 4.78
N ILE A 210 -11.61 -6.83 3.89
CA ILE A 210 -10.17 -6.92 4.23
C ILE A 210 -9.67 -5.60 4.83
N HIS A 211 -10.04 -4.48 4.22
CA HIS A 211 -9.64 -3.17 4.68
C HIS A 211 -10.22 -2.82 6.06
N ARG A 212 -11.46 -3.23 6.35
CA ARG A 212 -12.04 -3.10 7.70
C ARG A 212 -11.28 -3.91 8.72
N GLU A 213 -10.85 -5.13 8.39
CA GLU A 213 -10.02 -5.96 9.27
C GLU A 213 -8.66 -5.30 9.53
N ILE A 214 -8.02 -4.77 8.47
CA ILE A 214 -6.76 -4.01 8.61
C ILE A 214 -6.97 -2.81 9.56
N ILE A 215 -8.02 -2.01 9.37
CA ILE A 215 -8.30 -0.85 10.25
C ILE A 215 -8.59 -1.27 11.68
N ALA A 216 -9.50 -2.24 11.88
CA ALA A 216 -9.87 -2.71 13.22
C ALA A 216 -8.63 -3.24 13.96
N PHE A 217 -7.77 -3.94 13.24
CA PHE A 217 -6.50 -4.40 13.75
C PHE A 217 -5.55 -3.23 14.08
N THR A 218 -5.31 -2.30 13.15
CA THR A 218 -4.46 -1.12 13.40
C THR A 218 -4.95 -0.31 14.60
N GLN A 219 -6.26 -0.22 14.81
CA GLN A 219 -6.86 0.41 15.98
C GLN A 219 -6.56 -0.36 17.27
N SER A 220 -6.57 -1.69 17.24
CA SER A 220 -6.21 -2.51 18.41
C SER A 220 -4.74 -2.32 18.85
N LEU A 221 -3.88 -1.79 17.97
CA LEU A 221 -2.50 -1.46 18.28
C LEU A 221 -2.33 -0.10 18.98
N GLY A 222 -3.39 0.63 19.31
CA GLY A 222 -3.27 1.95 19.98
C GLY A 222 -2.89 3.11 19.05
N VAL A 223 -2.70 2.87 17.75
CA VAL A 223 -2.39 3.91 16.72
C VAL A 223 -3.42 5.05 16.68
N ALA A 224 -4.61 4.84 17.26
CA ALA A 224 -5.76 5.74 17.13
C ALA A 224 -6.02 6.66 18.34
N GLU A 225 -5.19 6.68 19.39
CA GLU A 225 -5.53 7.34 20.67
C GLU A 225 -4.49 8.33 21.18
N GLY A 226 -4.17 9.39 20.43
CA GLY A 226 -3.34 10.48 20.99
C GLY A 226 -1.92 10.06 21.40
N GLU A 227 -1.56 8.79 21.18
CA GLU A 227 -0.28 8.23 21.56
C GLU A 227 0.78 8.81 20.64
N SER A 228 1.83 9.29 21.30
CA SER A 228 3.11 9.55 20.68
C SER A 228 3.49 8.39 19.76
N TYR A 229 3.72 8.63 18.47
CA TYR A 229 4.40 7.64 17.63
C TYR A 229 5.82 7.45 18.16
N ASP A 230 5.96 6.47 19.05
CA ASP A 230 7.19 6.11 19.73
C ASP A 230 7.67 4.71 19.33
N SER A 231 8.74 4.26 19.97
CA SER A 231 9.31 2.93 19.75
C SER A 231 8.33 1.79 20.09
N GLU A 232 7.39 1.99 21.01
CA GLU A 232 6.42 0.97 21.41
C GLU A 232 5.33 0.80 20.35
N LEU A 233 4.85 1.88 19.75
CA LEU A 233 3.96 1.80 18.60
C LEU A 233 4.64 1.19 17.37
N ALA A 234 5.92 1.53 17.13
CA ALA A 234 6.72 0.90 16.09
C ALA A 234 6.82 -0.62 16.32
N GLU A 235 7.12 -1.07 17.53
CA GLU A 235 7.20 -2.49 17.90
C GLU A 235 5.85 -3.23 17.74
N ARG A 236 4.73 -2.57 18.07
CA ARG A 236 3.37 -3.09 17.86
C ARG A 236 3.03 -3.25 16.38
N ILE A 237 3.39 -2.28 15.55
CA ILE A 237 3.24 -2.32 14.08
C ILE A 237 4.07 -3.47 13.47
N VAL A 238 5.18 -3.80 14.11
CA VAL A 238 6.08 -4.85 13.62
C VAL A 238 5.61 -6.22 14.02
N THR A 239 5.13 -6.35 15.25
CA THR A 239 4.42 -7.57 15.67
C THR A 239 3.24 -7.86 14.74
N PHE A 240 2.63 -6.81 14.16
CA PHE A 240 1.59 -6.91 13.13
C PHE A 240 2.10 -7.36 11.77
N THR A 241 3.24 -6.83 11.30
CA THR A 241 3.87 -7.31 10.05
C THR A 241 4.60 -8.64 10.22
N GLY A 242 4.79 -9.12 11.46
CA GLY A 242 4.93 -10.54 11.80
C GLY A 242 3.59 -11.27 11.59
N LYS A 243 3.20 -12.31 12.32
CA LYS A 243 1.81 -12.90 12.36
C LYS A 243 0.94 -12.97 11.05
N SER A 244 -0.32 -13.44 11.13
CA SER A 244 -1.14 -13.77 9.93
C SER A 244 -1.65 -12.55 9.12
N SER A 245 -1.21 -11.33 9.45
CA SER A 245 -1.68 -10.08 8.85
C SER A 245 -0.93 -9.72 7.57
N VAL A 246 0.26 -10.29 7.37
CA VAL A 246 0.98 -10.25 6.09
C VAL A 246 0.07 -10.75 4.97
N SER A 247 -0.69 -11.82 5.21
CA SER A 247 -1.62 -12.37 4.23
C SER A 247 -2.80 -11.45 3.91
N LEU A 248 -3.25 -10.62 4.87
CA LEU A 248 -4.25 -9.57 4.62
C LEU A 248 -3.68 -8.45 3.74
N LEU A 249 -2.46 -7.98 4.04
CA LEU A 249 -1.80 -6.93 3.27
C LEU A 249 -1.44 -7.39 1.85
N ILE A 250 -1.04 -8.66 1.68
CA ILE A 250 -0.82 -9.28 0.37
C ILE A 250 -2.14 -9.35 -0.40
N ALA A 251 -3.21 -9.89 0.19
CA ALA A 251 -4.50 -9.99 -0.48
C ALA A 251 -5.02 -8.60 -0.89
N TYR A 252 -4.85 -7.62 -0.02
CA TYR A 252 -5.17 -6.23 -0.28
C TYR A 252 -4.36 -5.64 -1.45
N SER A 253 -3.05 -5.91 -1.49
CA SER A 253 -2.15 -5.49 -2.57
C SER A 253 -2.47 -6.17 -3.90
N GLU A 254 -2.77 -7.47 -3.88
CA GLU A 254 -3.14 -8.22 -5.09
C GLU A 254 -4.47 -7.76 -5.68
N LEU A 255 -5.42 -7.32 -4.85
CA LEU A 255 -6.68 -6.73 -5.33
C LEU A 255 -6.42 -5.48 -6.18
N GLU A 256 -5.38 -4.71 -5.86
CA GLU A 256 -4.94 -3.58 -6.68
C GLU A 256 -4.21 -4.03 -7.95
N LEU A 257 -3.41 -5.10 -7.88
CA LEU A 257 -2.74 -5.69 -9.05
C LEU A 257 -3.71 -6.29 -10.06
N VAL A 258 -4.83 -6.88 -9.61
CA VAL A 258 -5.91 -7.31 -10.51
C VAL A 258 -6.39 -6.15 -11.37
N ALA A 259 -6.52 -4.98 -10.76
CA ALA A 259 -6.95 -3.79 -11.45
C ALA A 259 -5.88 -3.16 -12.36
N ALA A 260 -4.61 -3.51 -12.16
CA ALA A 260 -3.55 -3.20 -13.12
C ALA A 260 -3.64 -4.04 -14.40
N ARG A 261 -4.16 -5.28 -14.32
CA ARG A 261 -4.24 -6.22 -15.44
C ARG A 261 -5.56 -6.16 -16.20
N ASP A 262 -6.65 -5.88 -15.51
CA ASP A 262 -7.99 -5.90 -16.09
C ASP A 262 -8.57 -4.48 -16.09
N PRO A 263 -8.67 -3.82 -17.27
CA PRO A 263 -9.22 -2.47 -17.40
C PRO A 263 -10.64 -2.33 -16.84
N ASN A 264 -11.41 -3.42 -16.72
CA ASN A 264 -12.74 -3.41 -16.12
C ASN A 264 -12.71 -3.07 -14.61
N PHE A 265 -11.53 -3.15 -13.98
CA PHE A 265 -11.31 -2.80 -12.58
C PHE A 265 -10.53 -1.48 -12.41
N SER A 266 -10.17 -0.78 -13.48
CA SER A 266 -9.40 0.48 -13.43
C SER A 266 -10.05 1.54 -12.53
N GLY A 267 -11.37 1.73 -12.65
CA GLY A 267 -12.13 2.63 -11.79
C GLY A 267 -12.11 2.22 -10.31
N LEU A 268 -12.05 0.90 -10.06
CA LEU A 268 -11.94 0.35 -8.72
C LEU A 268 -10.54 0.56 -8.12
N ALA A 269 -9.48 0.27 -8.88
CA ALA A 269 -8.10 0.57 -8.50
C ALA A 269 -7.93 2.04 -8.12
N ARG A 270 -8.43 2.93 -8.98
CA ARG A 270 -8.35 4.37 -8.74
C ARG A 270 -9.06 4.74 -7.45
N HIS A 271 -10.25 4.21 -7.22
CA HIS A 271 -10.99 4.46 -5.98
C HIS A 271 -10.23 3.92 -4.75
N PHE A 272 -9.72 2.69 -4.81
CA PHE A 272 -8.90 2.11 -3.74
C PHE A 272 -7.76 3.03 -3.40
N ARG A 273 -6.91 3.33 -4.39
CA ARG A 273 -5.76 4.22 -4.26
C ARG A 273 -6.14 5.55 -3.62
N MET A 274 -7.07 6.29 -4.23
CA MET A 274 -7.43 7.63 -3.78
C MET A 274 -8.06 7.66 -2.39
N THR A 275 -8.64 6.56 -1.92
CA THR A 275 -9.28 6.48 -0.60
C THR A 275 -8.39 5.86 0.48
N ARG A 276 -7.15 5.48 0.15
CA ARG A 276 -6.17 5.01 1.14
C ARG A 276 -5.84 6.10 2.16
N GLY A 277 -5.49 5.69 3.38
CA GLY A 277 -5.23 6.62 4.48
C GLY A 277 -6.51 7.21 5.10
N LEU A 278 -7.49 7.59 4.28
CA LEU A 278 -8.71 8.29 4.74
C LEU A 278 -9.52 7.52 5.78
N TYR A 279 -9.63 6.20 5.63
CA TYR A 279 -10.46 5.42 6.55
C TYR A 279 -9.79 5.20 7.91
N HIS A 280 -8.47 5.43 8.02
CA HIS A 280 -7.78 5.45 9.31
C HIS A 280 -8.11 6.72 10.10
N THR A 281 -8.32 7.84 9.42
CA THR A 281 -8.49 9.17 10.03
C THR A 281 -9.95 9.63 10.18
N ARG A 282 -10.83 9.25 9.24
CA ARG A 282 -12.19 9.81 9.12
C ARG A 282 -13.16 9.53 10.27
N LYS A 283 -12.94 8.47 11.07
CA LYS A 283 -14.02 7.94 11.93
C LYS A 283 -14.21 8.63 13.29
N ARG A 284 -13.28 9.47 13.76
CA ARG A 284 -13.28 9.89 15.16
C ARG A 284 -13.15 11.39 15.41
N ASP A 285 -12.67 12.17 14.43
CA ASP A 285 -12.56 13.62 14.57
C ASP A 285 -13.52 14.36 13.61
N PRO A 286 -14.59 15.00 14.11
CA PRO A 286 -15.47 15.85 13.32
C PRO A 286 -14.76 17.02 12.63
N ALA A 287 -13.58 17.44 13.11
CA ALA A 287 -12.76 18.49 12.53
C ALA A 287 -11.86 18.00 11.39
N PHE A 288 -11.75 16.68 11.17
CA PHE A 288 -10.92 16.12 10.10
C PHE A 288 -11.45 16.56 8.73
N ASP A 289 -10.65 17.36 8.01
CA ASP A 289 -10.90 17.67 6.60
C ASP A 289 -10.46 16.48 5.74
N PRO A 290 -11.39 15.72 5.12
CA PRO A 290 -11.06 14.55 4.31
C PRO A 290 -10.28 14.90 3.04
N VAL A 291 -10.11 16.19 2.73
CA VAL A 291 -9.27 16.68 1.65
C VAL A 291 -8.22 17.68 2.15
N GLY A 292 -7.97 17.69 3.46
CA GLY A 292 -6.98 18.54 4.12
C GLY A 292 -5.56 18.01 3.99
N ASP A 293 -4.63 18.68 4.67
CA ASP A 293 -3.23 18.25 4.75
C ASP A 293 -3.09 16.90 5.46
N ASP A 294 -3.75 16.73 6.60
CA ASP A 294 -3.69 15.48 7.37
C ASP A 294 -4.22 14.29 6.55
N ALA A 295 -5.21 14.53 5.70
CA ALA A 295 -5.72 13.52 4.77
C ALA A 295 -4.67 13.13 3.72
N PHE A 296 -3.91 14.09 3.22
CA PHE A 296 -2.82 13.82 2.28
C PHE A 296 -1.61 13.17 2.96
N ASP A 297 -1.29 13.54 4.20
CA ASP A 297 -0.23 12.89 4.98
C ASP A 297 -0.57 11.43 5.26
N ALA A 298 -1.80 11.14 5.69
CA ALA A 298 -2.28 9.76 5.88
C ALA A 298 -2.31 8.98 4.56
N PHE A 299 -2.70 9.63 3.46
CA PHE A 299 -2.65 9.05 2.13
C PHE A 299 -1.22 8.70 1.71
N ALA A 300 -0.27 9.63 1.81
CA ALA A 300 1.13 9.42 1.43
C ALA A 300 1.83 8.37 2.34
N LEU A 301 1.59 8.43 3.65
CA LEU A 301 2.05 7.42 4.62
C LEU A 301 1.59 6.02 4.21
N SER A 302 0.36 5.87 3.73
CA SER A 302 -0.19 4.56 3.37
C SER A 302 0.55 3.88 2.22
N PHE A 303 1.29 4.64 1.39
CA PHE A 303 2.16 4.08 0.35
C PHE A 303 3.43 3.51 1.01
N TRP A 304 4.12 4.31 1.81
CA TRP A 304 5.31 3.85 2.54
C TRP A 304 5.01 2.64 3.43
N MET A 305 3.91 2.66 4.18
CA MET A 305 3.49 1.55 5.05
C MET A 305 3.36 0.21 4.31
N VAL A 306 2.91 0.21 3.05
CA VAL A 306 2.83 -1.02 2.28
C VAL A 306 4.21 -1.52 1.88
N GLY A 307 5.10 -0.63 1.45
CA GLY A 307 6.48 -1.03 1.16
C GLY A 307 7.25 -1.50 2.39
N HIS A 308 7.02 -0.87 3.55
CA HIS A 308 7.50 -1.34 4.84
C HIS A 308 6.99 -2.76 5.14
N ALA A 309 5.68 -2.99 5.04
CA ALA A 309 5.10 -4.30 5.29
C ALA A 309 5.61 -5.38 4.32
N LEU A 310 5.81 -5.05 3.04
CA LEU A 310 6.39 -5.97 2.06
C LEU A 310 7.84 -6.31 2.39
N ARG A 311 8.67 -5.33 2.78
CA ARG A 311 10.04 -5.59 3.23
C ARG A 311 10.06 -6.52 4.44
N MET A 312 9.25 -6.22 5.46
CA MET A 312 9.17 -7.03 6.67
C MET A 312 8.74 -8.47 6.38
N ALA A 313 7.73 -8.63 5.52
CA ALA A 313 7.26 -9.94 5.09
C ALA A 313 8.39 -10.75 4.43
N LEU A 314 9.15 -10.13 3.51
CA LEU A 314 10.27 -10.78 2.83
C LEU A 314 11.40 -11.17 3.80
N GLN A 315 11.83 -10.25 4.66
CA GLN A 315 12.91 -10.51 5.63
C GLN A 315 12.55 -11.63 6.61
N ARG A 316 11.32 -11.62 7.12
CA ARG A 316 10.84 -12.66 8.05
C ARG A 316 10.85 -14.04 7.44
N THR A 317 10.41 -14.17 6.18
CA THR A 317 10.36 -15.48 5.50
C THR A 317 11.76 -16.08 5.35
N ALA A 318 12.81 -15.28 5.43
CA ALA A 318 14.17 -15.74 5.17
C ALA A 318 15.14 -15.73 6.35
N GLN A 319 15.09 -14.71 7.22
CA GLN A 319 16.12 -14.48 8.25
C GLN A 319 15.56 -14.43 9.69
N GLY A 320 14.24 -14.56 9.86
CA GLY A 320 13.58 -14.49 11.17
C GLY A 320 13.14 -13.07 11.56
N ASP A 321 12.74 -12.89 12.82
CA ASP A 321 12.12 -11.65 13.34
C ASP A 321 13.17 -10.60 13.78
N ASP A 322 14.16 -10.27 12.95
CA ASP A 322 15.09 -9.15 13.22
C ASP A 322 14.45 -7.82 12.76
N PHE A 323 14.35 -6.88 13.70
CA PHE A 323 13.54 -5.67 13.52
C PHE A 323 14.32 -4.39 13.83
N ASP A 324 14.23 -3.42 12.91
CA ASP A 324 14.77 -2.08 13.06
C ASP A 324 13.70 -1.05 13.47
N ALA A 325 13.54 -0.87 14.79
CA ALA A 325 12.64 0.12 15.39
C ALA A 325 12.94 1.55 14.95
N GLU A 326 14.22 1.86 14.71
CA GLU A 326 14.64 3.19 14.32
C GLU A 326 14.15 3.52 12.90
N ALA A 327 14.26 2.57 11.96
CA ALA A 327 13.78 2.75 10.60
C ALA A 327 12.26 3.01 10.53
N VAL A 328 11.46 2.30 11.33
CA VAL A 328 10.00 2.52 11.40
C VAL A 328 9.69 3.89 11.97
N ALA A 329 10.29 4.24 13.11
CA ALA A 329 10.11 5.55 13.71
C ALA A 329 10.56 6.68 12.76
N TYR A 330 11.61 6.44 11.95
CA TYR A 330 12.06 7.37 10.92
C TYR A 330 10.98 7.63 9.87
N GLY A 331 10.36 6.59 9.32
CA GLY A 331 9.30 6.74 8.32
C GLY A 331 8.08 7.51 8.83
N PHE A 332 7.64 7.24 10.07
CA PHE A 332 6.56 8.02 10.68
C PHE A 332 6.89 9.51 10.82
N ARG A 333 8.11 9.85 11.25
CA ARG A 333 8.57 11.25 11.30
C ARG A 333 8.54 11.92 9.93
N GLN A 334 8.89 11.20 8.86
CA GLN A 334 8.84 11.74 7.51
C GLN A 334 7.43 12.10 7.04
N PHE A 335 6.36 11.56 7.63
CA PHE A 335 4.99 11.96 7.29
C PHE A 335 4.35 12.91 8.32
N GLY A 336 5.16 13.56 9.18
CA GLY A 336 4.67 14.60 10.08
C GLY A 336 3.80 14.08 11.23
N LEU A 337 3.74 12.76 11.40
CA LEU A 337 3.12 12.10 12.54
C LEU A 337 4.10 12.12 13.71
N THR A 338 4.29 13.31 14.27
CA THR A 338 5.07 13.49 15.50
C THR A 338 4.15 13.62 16.72
N PRO A 339 4.59 13.13 17.90
CA PRO A 339 3.80 13.11 19.14
C PRO A 339 3.15 14.43 19.54
N SER A 340 3.81 15.55 19.23
CA SER A 340 3.49 16.88 19.75
C SER A 340 2.25 17.53 19.12
N ARG A 341 1.76 17.04 17.97
CA ARG A 341 0.56 17.60 17.31
C ARG A 341 -0.75 17.03 17.85
N MET A 342 -0.72 15.96 18.65
CA MET A 342 -1.93 15.32 19.18
C MET A 342 -2.35 15.82 20.57
N THR A 343 -1.49 16.56 21.27
CA THR A 343 -1.76 17.07 22.63
C THR A 343 -2.17 18.54 22.68
N GLY A 344 -2.27 19.20 21.52
CA GLY A 344 -2.57 20.63 21.38
C GLY A 344 -4.03 20.97 21.15
N MET A 345 -4.97 20.33 21.86
CA MET A 345 -6.35 20.80 22.02
C MET A 345 -6.76 20.57 23.47
N GLY A 346 -6.28 21.46 24.35
CA GLY A 346 -6.78 21.64 25.72
C GLY A 346 -7.62 22.89 25.79
#